data_AF-A0A484WPT7-F1
#
_entry.id   AF-A0A484WPT7-F1
#
_cell.length_a   1.000
_cell.length_b   1.000
_cell.length_c   1.000
_cell.angle_alpha   90.00
_cell.angle_beta   90.00
_cell.angle_gamma   90.00
#
_symmetry.space_group_name_H-M   'P 1'
#
loop_
_entity.id
_entity.type
_entity.pdbx_description
1 polymer ?
#
loop_
_entity_poly.entity_id
_entity_poly.type
_entity_poly.pdbx_seq_one_letter_code
_entity_poly.pdbx_strand_id
1 'polypeptide(L)'
;MMSIYMVTKTTSYMFFTAMAGNILALKMINDILHLQISWGGWALAAGLPGIIMLLVTPLVIYTMYPPEIKKVDNKTIAKAGLAELGPMKIREKMLLGVFVLALLGWIFSKSLGVDESTVAIVVMATMLLLGIVT
;
A
#
# COMPACT_ATOMS: atom_id res chain seq x y z
N MET A 1 -9.08 -10.16 -8.77
CA MET A 1 -8.80 -8.71 -8.71
C MET A 1 -9.70 -7.98 -7.71
N MET A 2 -11.02 -8.22 -7.70
CA MET A 2 -11.97 -7.55 -6.79
C MET A 2 -11.66 -7.72 -5.29
N SER A 3 -11.30 -8.94 -4.85
CA SER A 3 -10.92 -9.18 -3.44
C SER A 3 -9.70 -8.37 -3.00
N ILE A 4 -8.66 -8.32 -3.83
CA ILE A 4 -7.45 -7.52 -3.57
C ILE A 4 -7.82 -6.04 -3.42
N TYR A 5 -8.64 -5.51 -4.33
CA TYR A 5 -9.07 -4.11 -4.28
C TYR A 5 -9.82 -3.78 -2.97
N MET A 6 -10.75 -4.64 -2.55
CA MET A 6 -11.52 -4.42 -1.33
C MET A 6 -10.68 -4.57 -0.06
N VAL A 7 -9.68 -5.47 -0.06
CA VAL A 7 -8.70 -5.57 1.03
C VAL A 7 -7.90 -4.26 1.13
N THR A 8 -7.39 -3.73 0.02
CA THR A 8 -6.66 -2.45 0.01
C THR A 8 -7.54 -1.30 0.51
N LYS A 9 -8.81 -1.23 0.08
CA LYS A 9 -9.74 -0.21 0.58
C LYS A 9 -9.97 -0.33 2.09
N THR A 10 -10.15 -1.55 2.58
CA THR A 10 -10.40 -1.80 4.00
C THR A 10 -9.22 -1.35 4.85
N THR A 11 -7.98 -1.75 4.50
CA THR A 11 -6.78 -1.32 5.23
C THR A 11 -6.53 0.19 5.10
N SER A 12 -6.89 0.81 3.97
CA SER A 12 -6.85 2.27 3.82
C SER A 12 -7.75 3.00 4.82
N TYR A 13 -8.88 2.44 5.26
CA TYR A 13 -9.74 3.09 6.26
C TYR A 13 -9.24 2.89 7.70
N MET A 14 -8.50 1.81 7.96
CA MET A 14 -8.00 1.48 9.31
C MET A 14 -6.95 2.48 9.82
N PHE A 15 -6.24 3.17 8.92
CA PHE A 15 -5.20 4.13 9.28
C PHE A 15 -5.44 5.45 8.55
N PHE A 16 -5.50 6.57 9.28
CA PHE A 16 -5.73 7.86 8.62
C PHE A 16 -4.58 8.27 7.68
N THR A 17 -3.39 7.70 7.85
CA THR A 17 -2.24 7.97 6.98
C THR A 17 -2.26 7.16 5.69
N ALA A 18 -3.14 6.17 5.57
CA ALA A 18 -3.15 5.24 4.44
C ALA A 18 -3.87 5.79 3.18
N MET A 19 -4.56 6.93 3.29
CA MET A 19 -5.18 7.61 2.15
C MET A 19 -5.33 9.11 2.44
N ALA A 20 -5.01 9.98 1.47
CA ALA A 20 -5.13 11.43 1.61
C ALA A 20 -6.53 11.90 2.05
N GLY A 21 -7.59 11.19 1.61
CA GLY A 21 -8.96 11.47 2.03
C GLY A 21 -9.19 11.36 3.54
N ASN A 22 -8.46 10.50 4.24
CA ASN A 22 -8.58 10.36 5.69
C ASN A 22 -7.91 11.53 6.43
N ILE A 23 -6.77 12.03 5.94
CA ILE A 23 -6.14 13.25 6.47
C ILE A 23 -7.06 14.46 6.31
N LEU A 24 -7.73 14.56 5.16
CA LEU A 24 -8.74 15.59 4.92
C LEU A 24 -9.91 15.46 5.90
N ALA A 25 -10.43 14.25 6.11
CA ALA A 25 -11.50 14.00 7.07
C ALA A 25 -11.08 14.36 8.51
N LEU A 26 -9.85 14.01 8.90
CA LEU A 26 -9.28 14.37 10.21
C LEU A 26 -9.23 15.89 10.41
N LYS A 27 -8.81 16.63 9.38
CA LYS A 27 -8.82 18.10 9.39
C LYS A 27 -10.25 18.64 9.55
N MET A 28 -11.21 18.11 8.80
CA MET A 28 -12.61 18.54 8.89
C MET A 28 -13.24 18.26 10.27
N ILE A 29 -12.94 17.11 10.87
CA ILE A 29 -13.39 16.76 12.23
C ILE A 29 -12.87 17.79 13.24
N ASN A 30 -11.61 18.16 13.13
CA ASN A 30 -11.02 19.21 13.96
C ASN A 30 -11.68 20.58 13.70
N ASP A 31 -11.81 20.99 12.44
CA ASP A 31 -12.34 22.31 12.09
C ASP A 31 -13.83 22.49 12.47
N ILE A 32 -14.64 21.44 12.38
CA ILE A 32 -16.10 21.48 12.58
C ILE A 32 -16.49 21.07 14.01
N LEU A 33 -15.89 20.01 14.55
CA LEU A 33 -16.27 19.42 15.84
C LEU A 33 -15.28 19.78 16.96
N HIS A 34 -14.17 20.44 16.63
CA HIS A 34 -13.09 20.78 17.57
C HIS A 34 -12.50 19.55 18.28
N LEU A 35 -12.53 18.39 17.62
CA LEU A 35 -12.01 17.13 18.13
C LEU A 35 -10.65 16.80 17.51
N GLN A 36 -9.65 16.60 18.36
CA GLN A 36 -8.32 16.13 17.96
C GLN A 36 -8.26 14.61 18.12
N ILE A 37 -8.25 13.88 17.00
CA ILE A 37 -8.10 12.42 17.01
C ILE A 37 -6.63 12.07 16.77
N SER A 38 -6.02 11.36 17.73
CA SER A 38 -4.67 10.86 17.59
C SER A 38 -4.61 9.67 16.61
N TRP A 39 -3.42 9.36 16.10
CA TRP A 39 -3.22 8.18 15.26
C TRP A 39 -3.68 6.89 15.93
N GLY A 40 -3.33 6.70 17.20
CA GLY A 40 -3.78 5.55 17.99
C GLY A 40 -5.29 5.55 18.20
N GLY A 41 -5.90 6.71 18.45
CA GLY A 41 -7.36 6.84 18.61
C GLY A 41 -8.13 6.42 17.35
N TRP A 42 -7.68 6.88 16.18
CA TRP A 42 -8.26 6.44 14.91
C TRP A 42 -8.07 4.95 14.68
N ALA A 43 -6.85 4.45 14.85
CA ALA A 43 -6.52 3.04 14.61
C ALA A 43 -7.31 2.11 15.53
N LEU A 44 -7.56 2.49 16.78
CA LEU A 44 -8.41 1.72 17.69
C LEU A 44 -9.89 1.75 17.28
N ALA A 45 -10.40 2.92 16.88
CA ALA A 45 -11.80 3.07 16.46
C ALA A 45 -12.10 2.36 15.13
N ALA A 46 -11.22 2.50 14.13
CA ALA A 46 -11.37 1.93 12.80
C ALA A 46 -10.77 0.52 12.66
N GLY A 47 -9.91 0.11 13.59
CA GLY A 47 -9.19 -1.17 13.53
C GLY A 47 -10.11 -2.37 13.69
N LEU A 48 -10.96 -2.40 14.72
CA LEU A 48 -11.90 -3.50 14.95
C LEU A 48 -12.87 -3.70 13.75
N PRO A 49 -13.60 -2.68 13.27
CA PRO A 49 -14.46 -2.85 12.09
C PRO A 49 -13.64 -3.21 10.84
N GLY A 50 -12.43 -2.67 10.69
CA GLY A 50 -11.53 -3.03 9.58
C GLY A 50 -11.12 -4.50 9.59
N ILE A 51 -10.74 -5.06 10.74
CA ILE A 51 -10.38 -6.49 10.88
C ILE A 51 -11.58 -7.38 10.55
N ILE A 52 -12.78 -7.03 11.04
CA ILE A 52 -14.00 -7.76 10.71
C ILE A 52 -14.21 -7.76 9.18
N MET A 53 -14.10 -6.59 8.54
CA MET A 53 -14.25 -6.48 7.09
C MET A 53 -13.16 -7.23 6.32
N LEU A 54 -11.91 -7.29 6.82
CA LEU A 54 -10.84 -8.06 6.20
C LEU A 54 -11.12 -9.57 6.20
N LEU A 55 -11.80 -10.09 7.23
CA LEU A 55 -12.19 -11.49 7.30
C LEU A 55 -13.44 -11.80 6.47
N VAL A 56 -14.42 -10.89 6.48
CA VAL A 56 -15.71 -11.08 5.81
C VAL A 56 -15.60 -10.88 4.29
N THR A 57 -14.81 -9.89 3.84
CA THR A 57 -14.72 -9.52 2.42
C THR A 57 -14.30 -10.68 1.51
N PRO A 58 -13.25 -11.47 1.81
CA PRO A 58 -12.89 -12.61 0.99
C PRO A 58 -14.00 -13.66 0.90
N LEU A 59 -14.72 -13.90 2.00
CA LEU A 59 -15.81 -14.87 2.05
C LEU A 59 -16.98 -14.42 1.17
N VAL A 60 -17.43 -13.18 1.32
CA VAL A 60 -18.52 -12.61 0.53
C VAL A 60 -18.19 -12.64 -0.95
N ILE A 61 -16.98 -12.22 -1.33
CA ILE A 61 -16.54 -12.23 -2.73
C ILE A 61 -16.43 -13.66 -3.26
N TYR A 62 -15.95 -14.61 -2.46
CA TYR A 62 -15.88 -16.01 -2.87
C TYR A 62 -17.27 -16.60 -3.15
N THR A 63 -18.29 -16.17 -2.40
CA THR A 63 -19.67 -16.61 -2.63
C THR A 63 -20.35 -15.91 -3.80
N MET A 64 -20.16 -14.61 -3.98
CA MET A 64 -20.83 -13.82 -5.02
C MET A 64 -20.14 -13.93 -6.38
N TYR A 65 -18.82 -14.02 -6.39
CA TYR A 65 -17.98 -14.03 -7.59
C TYR A 65 -16.88 -15.09 -7.44
N PRO A 66 -17.26 -16.38 -7.41
CA PRO A 66 -16.32 -17.46 -7.19
C PRO A 66 -15.24 -17.47 -8.27
N PRO A 67 -13.97 -17.76 -7.91
CA PRO A 67 -12.90 -17.84 -8.90
C PRO A 67 -13.13 -19.03 -9.83
N GLU A 68 -12.88 -18.81 -11.13
CA GLU A 68 -12.94 -19.85 -12.16
C GLU A 68 -11.89 -20.95 -11.89
N ILE A 69 -10.70 -20.56 -11.44
CA ILE A 69 -9.61 -21.48 -11.12
C ILE A 69 -9.45 -21.58 -9.61
N LYS A 70 -9.81 -22.75 -9.05
CA LYS A 70 -9.72 -23.04 -7.60
C LYS A 70 -8.48 -23.82 -7.19
N LYS A 71 -7.82 -24.47 -8.15
CA LYS A 71 -6.57 -25.23 -7.95
C LYS A 71 -5.55 -24.77 -8.96
N VAL A 72 -4.38 -24.37 -8.47
CA VAL A 72 -3.25 -23.94 -9.28
C VAL A 72 -2.02 -24.64 -8.74
N ASP A 73 -1.22 -25.24 -9.62
CA ASP A 73 0.12 -25.70 -9.27
C ASP A 73 1.06 -24.49 -9.20
N ASN A 74 0.98 -23.79 -8.07
CA ASN A 74 1.68 -22.54 -7.82
C ASN A 74 3.20 -22.70 -7.87
N LYS A 75 3.74 -23.84 -7.44
CA LYS A 75 5.18 -24.10 -7.40
C LYS A 75 5.74 -24.26 -8.81
N THR A 76 5.09 -25.08 -9.64
CA THR A 76 5.53 -25.30 -11.03
C THR A 76 5.44 -24.02 -11.84
N ILE A 77 4.33 -23.28 -11.72
CA ILE A 77 4.14 -22.01 -12.43
C ILE A 77 5.16 -20.95 -11.97
N ALA A 78 5.39 -20.81 -10.66
CA ALA A 78 6.37 -19.84 -10.15
C ALA A 78 7.79 -20.19 -10.61
N LYS A 79 8.17 -21.47 -10.60
CA LYS A 79 9.50 -21.92 -11.06
C LYS A 79 9.69 -21.69 -12.56
N ALA A 80 8.67 -22.01 -13.37
CA ALA A 80 8.69 -21.78 -14.81
C ALA A 80 8.80 -20.29 -15.13
N GLY A 81 7.96 -19.45 -14.51
CA GLY A 81 7.99 -18.01 -14.70
C GLY A 81 9.32 -17.37 -14.27
N LEU A 82 9.91 -17.81 -13.15
CA LEU A 82 11.23 -17.33 -12.73
C LEU A 82 12.33 -17.72 -13.72
N ALA A 83 12.28 -18.94 -14.27
CA ALA A 83 13.22 -19.38 -15.29
C ALA A 83 13.09 -18.58 -16.59
N GLU A 84 11.86 -18.23 -16.99
CA GLU A 84 11.57 -17.41 -18.16
C GLU A 84 12.04 -15.95 -18.00
N LEU A 85 11.84 -15.36 -16.80
CA LEU A 85 12.33 -14.02 -16.49
C LEU A 85 13.86 -13.93 -16.52
N GLY A 86 14.55 -15.00 -16.11
CA GLY A 86 16.00 -15.06 -16.07
C GLY A 86 16.61 -14.17 -14.95
N PRO A 87 17.92 -13.90 -15.02
CA PRO A 87 18.59 -13.07 -14.00
C PRO A 87 18.13 -11.61 -14.06
N MET A 88 18.05 -10.96 -12.89
CA MET A 88 17.63 -9.56 -12.80
C MET A 88 18.49 -8.63 -13.67
N LYS A 89 17.83 -7.84 -14.50
CA LYS A 89 18.41 -6.79 -15.33
C LYS A 89 18.93 -5.66 -14.44
N ILE A 90 19.87 -4.87 -14.99
CA ILE A 90 20.44 -3.71 -14.28
C ILE A 90 19.34 -2.73 -13.84
N ARG A 91 18.34 -2.47 -14.70
CA ARG A 91 17.21 -1.58 -14.38
C ARG A 91 16.38 -2.08 -13.20
N GLU A 92 16.16 -3.39 -13.08
CA GLU A 92 15.41 -3.99 -11.96
C GLU A 92 16.19 -3.87 -10.65
N LYS A 93 17.52 -4.03 -10.70
CA LYS A 93 18.40 -3.79 -9.54
C LYS A 93 18.42 -2.32 -9.12
N MET A 94 18.44 -1.40 -10.09
CA MET A 94 18.34 0.04 -9.82
C MET A 94 17.00 0.40 -9.20
N LEU A 95 15.90 -0.16 -9.72
CA LEU A 95 14.56 0.00 -9.16
C LEU A 95 14.51 -0.46 -7.70
N LEU A 96 15.08 -1.64 -7.40
CA LEU A 96 15.19 -2.15 -6.04
C LEU A 96 15.98 -1.20 -5.13
N GLY A 97 17.09 -0.65 -5.62
CA GLY A 97 17.88 0.34 -4.89
C GLY A 97 17.06 1.61 -4.57
N VAL A 98 16.36 2.15 -5.55
CA VAL A 98 15.48 3.32 -5.36
C VAL A 98 14.34 3.01 -4.39
N PHE A 99 13.75 1.82 -4.46
CA PHE A 99 12.71 1.39 -3.53
C PHE A 99 13.22 1.33 -2.08
N VAL A 100 14.42 0.78 -1.85
CA VAL A 100 15.04 0.76 -0.52
C VAL A 100 15.33 2.17 -0.02
N LEU A 101 15.84 3.06 -0.88
CA LEU A 101 16.06 4.47 -0.54
C LEU A 101 14.75 5.19 -0.19
N ALA A 102 13.66 4.90 -0.89
CA ALA A 102 12.33 5.43 -0.59
C ALA A 102 11.86 5.01 0.81
N LEU A 103 12.00 3.71 1.15
CA LEU A 103 11.66 3.19 2.47
C LEU A 103 12.48 3.87 3.57
N LEU A 104 13.79 4.04 3.36
CA LEU A 104 14.64 4.76 4.31
C LEU A 104 14.20 6.21 4.46
N GLY A 105 13.89 6.89 3.35
CA GLY A 105 13.37 8.25 3.35
C GLY A 105 12.08 8.40 4.16
N TRP A 106 11.14 7.45 4.02
CA TRP A 106 9.91 7.46 4.83
C TRP A 106 10.16 7.10 6.30
N ILE A 107 11.03 6.13 6.60
CA ILE A 107 11.35 5.77 8.00
C ILE A 107 12.00 6.94 8.74
N PHE A 108 12.87 7.69 8.07
CA PHE A 108 13.61 8.81 8.65
C PHE A 108 13.02 10.20 8.31
N SER A 109 11.83 10.28 7.72
CA SER A 109 11.20 11.54 7.25
C SER A 109 11.23 12.63 8.32
N LYS A 110 10.77 12.27 9.52
CA LYS A 110 10.72 13.15 10.69
C LYS A 110 12.10 13.57 11.20
N SER A 111 13.09 12.67 11.18
CA SER A 111 14.47 12.98 11.61
C SER A 111 15.21 13.84 10.60
N LEU A 112 14.88 13.72 9.32
CA LEU A 112 15.43 14.50 8.22
C LEU A 112 14.73 15.85 8.03
N GLY A 113 13.59 16.07 8.68
CA GLY A 113 12.77 17.28 8.52
C GLY A 113 12.10 17.38 7.14
N VAL A 114 11.84 16.24 6.49
CA VAL A 114 11.28 16.15 5.13
C VAL A 114 9.91 15.49 5.19
N ASP A 115 8.92 16.06 4.49
CA ASP A 115 7.57 15.50 4.37
C ASP A 115 7.57 14.20 3.54
N GLU A 116 6.71 13.24 3.88
CA GLU A 116 6.61 11.95 3.19
C GLU A 116 6.28 12.10 1.68
N SER A 117 5.55 13.15 1.32
CA SER A 117 5.20 13.47 -0.06
C SER A 117 6.44 13.90 -0.85
N THR A 118 7.36 14.62 -0.20
CA THR A 118 8.63 15.05 -0.82
C THR A 118 9.49 13.83 -1.17
N VAL A 119 9.58 12.85 -0.28
CA VAL A 119 10.28 11.59 -0.53
C VAL A 119 9.72 10.90 -1.79
N ALA A 120 8.39 10.82 -1.90
CA ALA A 120 7.73 10.22 -3.07
C ALA A 120 8.05 10.96 -4.39
N ILE A 121 8.04 12.29 -4.37
CA ILE A 121 8.35 13.12 -5.54
C ILE A 121 9.81 12.93 -5.98
N VAL A 122 10.75 12.95 -5.02
CA VAL A 122 12.18 12.74 -5.30
C VAL A 122 12.44 11.35 -5.88
N VAL A 123 11.79 10.33 -5.33
CA VAL A 123 11.87 8.95 -5.83
C VAL A 123 11.36 8.88 -7.27
N MET A 124 10.20 9.46 -7.55
CA MET A 124 9.62 9.48 -8.89
C MET A 124 10.51 10.22 -9.89
N ALA A 125 11.02 11.40 -9.54
CA ALA A 125 11.96 12.16 -10.37
C ALA A 125 13.24 11.35 -10.65
N THR A 126 13.78 10.69 -9.62
CA THR A 126 14.97 9.83 -9.74
C THR A 126 14.73 8.67 -10.71
N MET A 127 13.56 8.01 -10.61
CA MET A 127 13.20 6.90 -11.51
C MET A 127 13.08 7.34 -12.98
N LEU A 128 12.56 8.54 -13.23
CA LEU A 128 12.47 9.13 -14.56
C LEU A 128 13.84 9.53 -15.11
N LEU A 129 14.66 10.23 -14.32
CA LEU A 129 16.00 10.68 -14.72
C LEU A 129 16.95 9.51 -15.01
N LEU A 130 16.84 8.43 -14.23
CA LEU A 130 17.64 7.22 -14.42
C LEU A 130 17.09 6.29 -15.52
N GLY A 131 15.98 6.65 -16.17
CA GLY A 131 15.36 5.84 -17.21
C GLY A 131 14.92 4.45 -16.73
N ILE A 132 14.58 4.33 -15.43
CA ILE A 132 14.15 3.06 -14.82
C ILE A 132 12.72 2.76 -15.27
N VAL A 133 11.87 3.78 -15.28
CA VAL A 133 10.51 3.74 -15.81
C VAL A 133 10.47 4.63 -17.04
N THR A 134 10.63 4.04 -18.22
CA THR A 134 10.52 4.70 -19.52
C THR A 134 9.96 3.69 -20.50
#